data_AF-D1NX69-F1
#
_entry.id   AF-D1NX69-F1
#
_cell.length_a   1.000
_cell.length_b   1.000
_cell.length_c   1.000
_cell.angle_alpha   90.00
_cell.angle_beta   90.00
_cell.angle_gamma   90.00
#
_symmetry.space_group_name_H-M   'P 1'
#
loop_
_entity.id
_entity.type
_entity.pdbx_description
1 polymer ?
#
loop_
_entity_poly.entity_id
_entity_poly.type
_entity_poly.pdbx_seq_one_letter_code
_entity_poly.pdbx_strand_id
1 'polypeptide(L)'
;MKNQIIQLKNVPVRMVITSFSGNRAHEVGGDFILKESLDGFFDCVGIESPGLTSAPAIGEYMANLVDEKLNLEENKDFTYDRKPTPKQVN
;
A
#
# COMPACT_ATOMS: atom_id res chain seq x y z
N MET A 1 14.95 -25.52 -20.13
CA MET A 1 13.49 -25.58 -19.92
C MET A 1 12.89 -24.24 -20.32
N LYS A 2 12.01 -24.19 -21.33
CA LYS A 2 11.28 -22.97 -21.71
C LYS A 2 10.00 -22.94 -20.87
N ASN A 3 9.90 -22.03 -19.90
CA ASN A 3 8.63 -21.76 -19.23
C ASN A 3 7.69 -21.10 -20.23
N GLN A 4 6.82 -21.89 -20.84
CA GLN A 4 5.80 -21.41 -21.74
C GLN A 4 4.63 -20.89 -20.88
N ILE A 5 4.45 -19.58 -20.87
CA ILE A 5 3.28 -18.94 -20.26
C ILE A 5 2.06 -19.43 -21.06
N ILE A 6 1.14 -20.14 -20.40
CA ILE A 6 -0.14 -20.54 -21.01
C ILE A 6 -1.02 -19.29 -21.09
N GLN A 7 -0.83 -18.51 -22.15
CA GLN A 7 -1.73 -17.41 -22.50
C GLN A 7 -2.99 -18.00 -23.14
N LEU A 8 -4.16 -17.68 -22.60
CA LEU A 8 -5.44 -18.10 -23.18
C LEU A 8 -5.59 -17.43 -24.56
N LYS A 9 -5.57 -18.23 -25.64
CA LYS A 9 -5.55 -17.70 -27.01
C LYS A 9 -6.80 -16.91 -27.40
N ASN A 10 -7.95 -17.19 -26.78
CA ASN A 10 -9.25 -16.63 -27.15
C ASN A 10 -9.99 -16.09 -25.92
N VAL A 11 -9.57 -14.91 -25.44
CA VAL A 11 -10.34 -14.15 -24.43
C VAL A 11 -11.51 -13.44 -25.12
N PRO A 12 -12.78 -13.67 -24.74
CA PRO A 12 -13.95 -13.04 -25.37
C PRO A 12 -14.10 -11.59 -24.91
N VAL A 13 -13.29 -10.69 -25.46
CA VAL A 13 -13.19 -9.27 -25.04
C VAL A 13 -14.53 -8.52 -25.08
N ARG A 14 -15.46 -8.95 -25.95
CA ARG A 14 -16.83 -8.39 -26.05
C ARG A 14 -17.72 -8.70 -24.84
N MET A 15 -17.30 -9.58 -23.93
CA MET A 15 -18.02 -9.95 -22.71
C MET A 15 -17.43 -9.31 -21.44
N VAL A 16 -16.53 -8.33 -21.57
CA VAL A 16 -16.01 -7.60 -20.41
C VAL A 16 -17.14 -6.79 -19.76
N ILE A 17 -17.46 -7.08 -18.48
CA ILE A 17 -18.52 -6.40 -17.73
C ILE A 17 -18.06 -5.00 -17.27
N THR A 18 -16.80 -4.90 -16.84
CA THR A 18 -16.23 -3.65 -16.34
C THR A 18 -14.72 -3.62 -16.55
N SER A 19 -14.20 -2.41 -16.75
CA SER A 19 -12.76 -2.13 -16.82
C SER A 19 -12.46 -0.93 -15.95
N PHE A 20 -11.32 -0.98 -15.27
CA PHE A 20 -10.85 0.09 -14.40
C PHE A 20 -9.39 0.40 -14.72
N SER A 21 -9.01 1.65 -14.46
CA SER A 21 -7.62 2.09 -14.44
C SER A 21 -7.32 2.74 -13.09
N GLY A 22 -6.05 2.72 -12.70
CA GLY A 22 -5.57 3.33 -11.47
C GLY A 22 -4.18 3.88 -11.68
N ASN A 23 -3.79 4.86 -10.87
CA ASN A 23 -2.42 5.37 -10.88
C ASN A 23 -1.53 4.48 -10.02
N ARG A 24 -0.29 4.27 -10.45
CA ARG A 24 0.73 3.55 -9.67
C ARG A 24 1.81 4.53 -9.28
N ALA A 25 2.08 4.64 -7.98
CA ALA A 25 3.18 5.43 -7.45
C ALA A 25 4.50 4.68 -7.68
N HIS A 26 4.94 4.62 -8.93
CA HIS A 26 6.20 3.96 -9.31
C HIS A 26 7.39 4.86 -8.98
N GLU A 27 8.36 4.30 -8.30
CA GLU A 27 9.63 4.93 -7.95
C GLU A 27 10.74 4.38 -8.88
N VAL A 28 11.74 5.19 -9.21
CA VAL A 28 12.76 4.86 -10.23
C VAL A 28 13.64 3.67 -9.81
N GLY A 29 13.93 3.55 -8.52
CA GLY A 29 14.66 2.44 -7.90
C GLY A 29 13.86 1.14 -7.78
N GLY A 30 12.54 1.17 -8.01
CA GLY A 30 11.69 -0.02 -8.07
C GLY A 30 11.36 -0.65 -6.72
N ASP A 31 11.57 0.06 -5.61
CA ASP A 31 11.21 -0.39 -4.26
C ASP A 31 10.53 0.73 -3.45
N PHE A 32 9.93 0.38 -2.32
CA PHE A 32 9.25 1.32 -1.43
C PHE A 32 10.26 2.23 -0.73
N ILE A 33 9.92 3.50 -0.59
CA ILE A 33 10.67 4.44 0.26
C ILE A 33 9.94 4.54 1.59
N LEU A 34 10.52 3.92 2.62
CA LEU A 34 10.03 3.89 4.00
C LEU A 34 11.14 4.44 4.92
N LYS A 35 11.10 5.74 5.25
CA LYS A 35 12.18 6.37 6.06
C LYS A 35 11.77 7.69 6.69
N GLU A 36 12.53 8.13 7.70
CA GLU A 36 12.51 9.52 8.17
C GLU A 36 13.31 10.39 7.17
N SER A 37 12.64 11.26 6.42
CA SER A 37 13.28 12.13 5.41
C SER A 37 13.66 13.50 5.98
N LEU A 38 12.94 13.98 6.99
CA LEU A 38 13.24 15.16 7.79
C LEU A 38 12.91 14.83 9.25
N ASP A 39 13.45 15.59 10.20
CA ASP A 39 13.21 15.36 11.62
C ASP A 39 11.70 15.34 11.93
N GLY A 40 11.20 14.20 12.40
CA GLY A 40 9.78 13.94 12.68
C GLY A 40 8.90 13.73 11.44
N PHE A 41 9.47 13.64 10.23
CA PHE A 41 8.75 13.45 8.98
C PHE A 41 9.11 12.13 8.31
N PHE A 42 8.15 11.19 8.32
CA PHE A 42 8.31 9.83 7.80
C PHE A 42 7.63 9.67 6.45
N ASP A 43 8.43 9.36 5.42
CA ASP A 43 7.95 9.05 4.08
C ASP A 43 7.56 7.58 3.96
N CYS A 44 6.40 7.36 3.34
CA CYS A 44 5.91 6.07 2.88
C CYS A 44 5.44 6.23 1.42
N VAL A 45 6.39 6.24 0.48
CA VAL A 45 6.15 6.54 -0.94
C VAL A 45 6.68 5.44 -1.86
N GLY A 46 6.34 5.51 -3.15
CA GLY A 46 6.78 4.48 -4.11
C GLY A 46 6.03 3.15 -3.99
N ILE A 47 4.88 3.14 -3.28
CA ILE A 47 4.09 1.93 -3.04
C ILE A 47 3.46 1.44 -4.36
N GLU A 48 4.19 0.60 -5.08
CA GLU A 48 3.75 -0.02 -6.31
C GLU A 48 3.22 -1.46 -6.12
N SER A 49 3.81 -2.48 -6.77
CA SER A 49 3.44 -3.88 -6.54
C SER A 49 4.54 -4.54 -5.72
N PRO A 50 4.24 -5.17 -4.58
CA PRO A 50 2.91 -5.56 -4.07
C PRO A 50 2.35 -4.63 -2.96
N GLY A 51 1.88 -3.42 -3.29
CA GLY A 51 1.44 -2.43 -2.30
C GLY A 51 0.25 -2.86 -1.43
N LEU A 52 -0.82 -3.41 -2.03
CA LEU A 52 -2.01 -3.83 -1.27
C LEU A 52 -1.71 -5.03 -0.36
N THR A 53 -0.99 -6.01 -0.89
CA THR A 53 -0.66 -7.24 -0.14
C THR A 53 0.33 -6.94 1.00
N SER A 54 1.26 -6.00 0.80
CA SER A 54 2.26 -5.63 1.81
C SER A 54 1.79 -4.54 2.78
N ALA A 55 0.59 -3.98 2.61
CA ALA A 55 0.10 -2.88 3.44
C ALA A 55 0.18 -3.16 4.97
N PRO A 56 -0.15 -4.36 5.49
CA PRO A 56 0.00 -4.64 6.92
C PRO A 56 1.45 -4.59 7.40
N ALA A 57 2.38 -5.18 6.64
CA ALA A 57 3.81 -5.21 6.99
C ALA A 57 4.45 -3.82 6.90
N ILE A 58 4.06 -3.02 5.90
CA ILE A 58 4.47 -1.61 5.79
C ILE A 58 4.00 -0.82 7.01
N GLY A 59 2.76 -1.03 7.46
CA GLY A 59 2.22 -0.36 8.64
C GLY A 59 3.01 -0.66 9.91
N GLU A 60 3.32 -1.92 10.16
CA GLU A 60 4.14 -2.35 11.30
C GLU A 60 5.56 -1.74 11.24
N TYR A 61 6.19 -1.79 10.06
CA TYR A 61 7.52 -1.22 9.85
C TYR A 61 7.55 0.29 10.13
N MET A 62 6.58 1.03 9.61
CA MET A 62 6.49 2.49 9.82
C MET A 62 6.18 2.83 11.28
N ALA A 63 5.35 2.03 11.97
CA ALA A 63 5.09 2.23 13.40
C ALA A 63 6.36 2.06 14.24
N ASN A 64 7.16 1.04 13.94
CA ASN A 64 8.44 0.80 14.63
C ASN A 64 9.44 1.94 14.39
N LEU A 65 9.53 2.49 13.17
CA LEU A 65 10.38 3.66 12.90
C LEU A 65 10.00 4.89 13.75
N VAL A 66 8.70 5.10 13.97
CA VAL A 66 8.22 6.20 14.81
C VAL A 66 8.49 5.91 16.29
N ASP A 67 8.30 4.66 16.71
CA ASP A 67 8.60 4.23 18.08
C ASP A 67 10.08 4.39 18.44
N GLU A 68 11.00 3.97 17.56
CA GLU A 68 12.44 4.14 17.76
C GLU A 68 12.85 5.61 17.96
N LYS A 69 12.14 6.53 17.30
CA LYS A 69 12.40 7.98 17.39
C LYS A 69 11.86 8.60 18.68
N LEU A 70 10.66 8.19 19.11
CA LEU A 70 9.92 8.82 20.21
C LEU A 70 9.93 8.04 21.52
N ASN A 71 10.41 6.78 21.49
CA ASN A 71 10.42 5.82 22.59
C ASN A 71 9.05 5.69 23.26
N LEU A 72 8.07 5.21 22.48
CA LEU A 72 6.67 5.12 22.89
C LEU A 72 6.43 3.85 23.73
N GLU A 73 5.34 3.85 24.49
CA GLU A 73 4.88 2.67 25.22
C GLU A 73 3.76 1.96 24.45
N GLU A 74 3.75 0.64 24.48
CA GLU A 74 2.72 -0.17 23.86
C GLU A 74 1.34 0.05 24.53
N ASN A 75 0.35 0.48 23.75
CA ASN A 75 -1.02 0.61 24.22
C ASN A 75 -1.84 -0.67 23.95
N LYS A 76 -2.01 -1.50 24.98
CA LYS A 76 -2.75 -2.77 24.90
C LYS A 76 -4.25 -2.62 24.75
N ASP A 77 -4.79 -1.46 25.11
CA ASP A 77 -6.22 -1.16 25.03
C ASP A 77 -6.58 -0.47 23.70
N PHE A 78 -5.66 -0.45 22.72
CA PHE A 78 -5.91 0.16 21.42
C PHE A 78 -7.02 -0.58 20.66
N THR A 79 -8.13 0.11 20.44
CA THR A 79 -9.22 -0.34 19.58
C THR A 79 -9.22 0.45 18.27
N TYR A 80 -9.08 -0.22 17.14
CA TYR A 80 -9.23 0.39 15.82
C TYR A 80 -10.70 0.80 15.60
N ASP A 81 -10.97 2.11 15.50
CA ASP A 81 -12.23 2.63 14.98
C ASP A 81 -11.97 3.46 13.73
N ARG A 82 -12.52 3.02 12.60
CA ARG A 82 -12.62 3.83 11.39
C ARG A 82 -14.02 4.42 11.34
N LYS A 83 -14.14 5.68 11.75
CA LYS A 83 -15.38 6.42 11.52
C LYS A 83 -15.67 6.47 10.01
N PRO A 84 -16.90 6.15 9.58
CA PRO A 84 -17.25 6.24 8.17
C PRO A 84 -17.04 7.68 7.69
N THR A 85 -16.61 7.84 6.45
CA THR A 85 -16.44 9.16 5.84
C THR A 85 -17.76 9.91 5.95
N PRO A 86 -17.79 11.14 6.53
CA PRO A 86 -19.01 11.92 6.64
C PRO A 86 -19.65 12.05 5.26
N LYS A 87 -20.93 11.72 5.13
CA LYS A 87 -21.65 11.95 3.88
C LYS A 87 -21.64 13.45 3.62
N GLN A 88 -21.11 13.86 2.48
CA GLN A 88 -21.28 15.24 2.02
C GLN A 88 -22.78 15.43 1.78
N VAL A 89 -23.41 16.27 2.60
CA VAL A 89 -24.78 16.71 2.38
C VAL A 89 -24.67 17.77 1.29
N ASN A 90 -25.09 17.42 0.06
CA ASN A 90 -25.28 18.38 -1.02
C ASN A 90 -26.51 19.25 -0.74
#